data_AF-A0A9E5ETY0-F1
#
_entry.id   AF-A0A9E5ETY0-F1
#
_cell.length_a   1.000
_cell.length_b   1.000
_cell.length_c   1.000
_cell.angle_alpha   90.00
_cell.angle_beta   90.00
_cell.angle_gamma   90.00
#
_symmetry.space_group_name_H-M   'P 1'
#
loop_
_entity.id
_entity.type
_entity.pdbx_description
1 polymer ?
#
loop_
_entity_poly.entity_id
_entity_poly.type
_entity_poly.pdbx_seq_one_letter_code
_entity_poly.pdbx_strand_id
1 'polypeptide(L)'
;MAILRYLLITIPLCLATPSFAQDSTPYTLPDNIRSEIKLDNFYQKYTNALGLPVIGSKNVSNNALNEAAWIVKQMLGHRKDILQAMKDTKVRVVVMAANEYTTDVPEHSKLTPKLFWDRRARGLGATPSNPAVSCGEENLLGFDRDPYPNENIFIHEFAHAIHGTGLNKTDPTFDQRLKLAFQSAIDRGLWKNTYAATNHSEYWAEGVQCWFDDNAPPDALHNDIRTREKLIAYDPTLAALCKEVFEDFKWRYQRPRNRQPLDLAHLTAFDPAKLPKFQWRNAPLGESPKATIQTDLGDFDVVLDSKTAPQATSLFLSIALDGGYHSGQFHLGHVHDQNLKSGWIGARTNNSWNTKQAIDADIKKIPPSKVPPTAGTIALLQDDSNPGAFVIFLGSPPVDNLNFIPFGKVIKNPDILTKIFASPIKADAFIKPIDIKRVIRTE
;
A
#
# COMPACT_ATOMS: atom_id res chain seq x y z
N MET A 1 3.28 -31.22 -81.81
CA MET A 1 3.55 -30.07 -80.92
C MET A 1 2.22 -29.61 -80.36
N ALA A 2 1.84 -30.09 -79.17
CA ALA A 2 0.58 -29.78 -78.52
C ALA A 2 0.87 -29.14 -77.16
N ILE A 3 0.25 -28.00 -76.92
CA ILE A 3 0.36 -27.15 -75.74
C ILE A 3 -0.40 -27.82 -74.59
N LEU A 4 0.27 -28.14 -73.48
CA LEU A 4 -0.37 -28.59 -72.25
C LEU A 4 -0.32 -27.46 -71.22
N ARG A 5 -1.46 -26.80 -71.01
CA ARG A 5 -1.67 -25.79 -69.95
C ARG A 5 -1.88 -26.52 -68.62
N TYR A 6 -0.98 -26.34 -67.66
CA TYR A 6 -1.25 -26.68 -66.26
C TYR A 6 -1.86 -25.47 -65.56
N LEU A 7 -3.12 -25.63 -65.13
CA LEU A 7 -3.85 -24.69 -64.30
C LEU A 7 -3.41 -24.89 -62.84
N LEU A 8 -2.59 -23.98 -62.30
CA LEU A 8 -2.25 -23.94 -60.88
C LEU A 8 -3.41 -23.30 -60.12
N ILE A 9 -4.21 -24.12 -59.43
CA ILE A 9 -5.23 -23.67 -58.49
C ILE A 9 -4.51 -23.28 -57.20
N THR A 10 -4.30 -21.99 -56.97
CA THR A 10 -3.87 -21.47 -55.67
C THR A 10 -5.07 -21.45 -54.72
N ILE A 11 -5.14 -22.41 -53.80
CA ILE A 11 -6.06 -22.36 -52.66
C ILE A 11 -5.46 -21.34 -51.67
N PRO A 12 -6.16 -20.25 -51.32
CA PRO A 12 -5.70 -19.37 -50.27
C PRO A 12 -5.82 -20.11 -48.94
N LEU A 13 -4.68 -20.39 -48.31
CA LEU A 13 -4.61 -20.86 -46.93
C LEU A 13 -5.08 -19.70 -46.04
N CYS A 14 -6.36 -19.71 -45.70
CA CYS A 14 -6.95 -18.75 -44.78
C CYS A 14 -6.37 -19.05 -43.38
N LEU A 15 -5.31 -18.34 -43.00
CA LEU A 15 -4.81 -18.31 -41.63
C LEU A 15 -5.89 -17.63 -40.79
N ALA A 16 -6.77 -18.43 -40.20
CA ALA A 16 -7.70 -17.97 -39.19
C ALA A 16 -6.87 -17.49 -38.00
N THR A 17 -6.72 -16.18 -37.85
CA THR A 17 -6.31 -15.58 -36.59
C THR A 17 -7.33 -16.03 -35.54
N PRO A 18 -6.91 -16.51 -34.36
CA PRO A 18 -7.85 -16.72 -33.28
C PRO A 18 -8.42 -15.34 -32.94
N SER A 19 -9.66 -15.10 -33.37
CA SER A 19 -10.47 -14.01 -32.86
C SER A 19 -10.65 -14.31 -31.38
N PHE A 20 -9.94 -13.58 -30.52
CA PHE A 20 -10.37 -13.42 -29.15
C PHE A 20 -11.73 -12.76 -29.26
N ALA A 21 -12.79 -13.56 -29.10
CA ALA A 21 -14.12 -13.03 -28.89
C ALA A 21 -13.98 -12.02 -27.75
N GLN A 22 -14.11 -10.75 -28.12
CA GLN A 22 -14.21 -9.66 -27.16
C GLN A 22 -15.53 -9.94 -26.44
N ASP A 23 -15.44 -10.64 -25.29
CA ASP A 23 -16.56 -10.82 -24.38
C ASP A 23 -17.11 -9.43 -24.12
N SER A 24 -18.18 -9.07 -24.83
CA SER A 24 -18.90 -7.84 -24.66
C SER A 24 -19.71 -7.98 -23.39
N THR A 25 -19.05 -8.08 -22.23
CA THR A 25 -19.77 -8.07 -20.96
C THR A 25 -20.32 -6.67 -20.78
N PRO A 26 -21.65 -6.46 -20.75
CA PRO A 26 -22.17 -5.23 -20.21
C PRO A 26 -21.57 -5.09 -18.81
N TYR A 27 -21.03 -3.93 -18.48
CA TYR A 27 -20.50 -3.62 -17.15
C TYR A 27 -21.61 -3.60 -16.09
N THR A 28 -22.69 -4.35 -16.28
CA THR A 28 -23.79 -4.54 -15.35
C THR A 28 -23.62 -5.94 -14.76
N LEU A 29 -23.61 -6.04 -13.44
CA LEU A 29 -23.52 -7.32 -12.75
C LEU A 29 -24.73 -8.20 -13.08
N PRO A 30 -24.54 -9.39 -13.69
CA PRO A 30 -25.63 -10.30 -14.00
C PRO A 30 -26.26 -10.91 -12.73
N ASP A 31 -27.58 -11.09 -12.72
CA ASP A 31 -28.33 -11.61 -11.55
C ASP A 31 -27.92 -13.04 -11.14
N ASN A 32 -27.54 -13.86 -12.11
CA ASN A 32 -27.05 -15.21 -11.84
C ASN A 32 -25.73 -15.19 -11.07
N ILE A 33 -24.79 -14.33 -11.47
CA ILE A 33 -23.51 -14.14 -10.76
C ILE A 33 -23.79 -13.59 -9.35
N ARG A 34 -24.65 -12.57 -9.21
CA ARG A 34 -25.04 -12.04 -7.89
C ARG A 34 -25.56 -13.15 -6.98
N SER A 35 -26.44 -14.00 -7.48
CA SER A 35 -27.09 -15.04 -6.68
C SER A 35 -26.14 -16.19 -6.32
N GLU A 36 -25.30 -16.65 -7.26
CA GLU A 36 -24.38 -17.77 -7.09
C GLU A 36 -23.34 -17.53 -5.97
N ILE A 37 -22.79 -16.32 -5.94
CA ILE A 37 -21.78 -15.90 -4.95
C ILE A 37 -22.33 -14.93 -3.88
N LYS A 38 -23.66 -14.76 -3.82
CA LYS A 38 -24.39 -13.99 -2.78
C LYS A 38 -23.87 -12.55 -2.60
N LEU A 39 -23.75 -11.81 -3.69
CA LEU A 39 -23.24 -10.44 -3.68
C LEU A 39 -24.26 -9.41 -3.18
N ASP A 40 -23.78 -8.47 -2.38
CA ASP A 40 -24.55 -7.30 -1.91
C ASP A 40 -24.96 -6.37 -3.08
N ASN A 41 -26.07 -5.66 -2.92
CA ASN A 41 -26.60 -4.69 -3.90
C ASN A 41 -25.66 -3.50 -4.17
N PHE A 42 -24.69 -3.27 -3.29
CA PHE A 42 -23.57 -2.34 -3.51
C PHE A 42 -22.90 -2.57 -4.87
N TYR A 43 -22.66 -3.84 -5.24
CA TYR A 43 -22.04 -4.21 -6.50
C TYR A 43 -23.02 -4.04 -7.65
N GLN A 44 -22.65 -3.22 -8.64
CA GLN A 44 -23.48 -2.95 -9.82
C GLN A 44 -22.71 -3.19 -11.11
N LYS A 45 -21.37 -3.15 -11.05
CA LYS A 45 -20.51 -3.40 -12.20
C LYS A 45 -19.76 -4.71 -12.12
N TYR A 46 -19.47 -5.26 -13.30
CA TYR A 46 -18.86 -6.58 -13.47
C TYR A 46 -18.03 -6.65 -14.76
N THR A 47 -16.92 -7.37 -14.69
CA THR A 47 -16.23 -7.97 -15.83
C THR A 47 -15.66 -9.34 -15.43
N ASN A 48 -15.26 -10.13 -16.42
CA ASN A 48 -14.79 -11.50 -16.24
C ASN A 48 -13.28 -11.62 -16.45
N ALA A 49 -12.58 -12.18 -15.47
CA ALA A 49 -11.17 -12.53 -15.55
C ALA A 49 -10.98 -14.04 -15.52
N LEU A 50 -11.18 -14.71 -16.66
CA LEU A 50 -11.03 -16.17 -16.81
C LEU A 50 -11.93 -16.98 -15.85
N GLY A 51 -13.13 -16.47 -15.61
CA GLY A 51 -14.11 -17.05 -14.69
C GLY A 51 -14.04 -16.47 -13.28
N LEU A 52 -13.02 -15.67 -12.95
CA LEU A 52 -12.97 -14.93 -11.69
C LEU A 52 -13.76 -13.62 -11.85
N PRO A 53 -14.80 -13.38 -11.02
CA PRO A 53 -15.54 -12.12 -11.06
C PRO A 53 -14.67 -10.94 -10.67
N VAL A 54 -14.70 -9.87 -11.46
CA VAL A 54 -14.14 -8.56 -11.11
C VAL A 54 -15.31 -7.59 -11.01
N ILE A 55 -15.59 -7.13 -9.79
CA ILE A 55 -16.81 -6.40 -9.46
C ILE A 55 -16.50 -5.05 -8.82
N GLY A 56 -17.45 -4.14 -8.91
CA GLY A 56 -17.36 -2.81 -8.31
C GLY A 56 -18.74 -2.17 -8.15
N SER A 57 -18.78 -1.04 -7.45
CA SER A 57 -19.98 -0.22 -7.39
C SER A 57 -20.26 0.42 -8.76
N LYS A 58 -21.38 1.15 -8.86
CA LYS A 58 -21.67 1.99 -10.03
C LYS A 58 -20.66 3.11 -10.28
N ASN A 59 -19.91 3.52 -9.24
CA ASN A 59 -18.96 4.64 -9.31
C ASN A 59 -17.62 4.24 -9.91
N VAL A 60 -17.27 2.95 -9.87
CA VAL A 60 -15.99 2.42 -10.37
C VAL A 60 -15.90 2.63 -11.87
N SER A 61 -14.76 3.09 -12.36
CA SER A 61 -14.52 3.22 -13.79
C SER A 61 -14.39 1.86 -14.48
N ASN A 62 -14.88 1.76 -15.72
CA ASN A 62 -14.78 0.54 -16.52
C ASN A 62 -13.31 0.17 -16.81
N ASN A 63 -12.45 1.17 -16.98
CA ASN A 63 -11.01 1.00 -17.14
C ASN A 63 -10.38 0.31 -15.92
N ALA A 64 -10.79 0.65 -14.69
CA ALA A 64 -10.25 0.02 -13.50
C ALA A 64 -10.65 -1.46 -13.40
N LEU A 65 -11.91 -1.79 -13.69
CA LEU A 65 -12.35 -3.20 -13.76
C LEU A 65 -11.54 -3.98 -14.81
N ASN A 66 -11.35 -3.40 -15.99
CA ASN A 66 -10.59 -4.04 -17.06
C ASN A 66 -9.11 -4.18 -16.71
N GLU A 67 -8.52 -3.19 -16.04
CA GLU A 67 -7.14 -3.23 -15.58
C GLU A 67 -6.92 -4.35 -14.57
N ALA A 68 -7.79 -4.47 -13.56
CA ALA A 68 -7.74 -5.58 -12.60
C ALA A 68 -7.91 -6.93 -13.32
N ALA A 69 -8.86 -7.05 -14.24
CA ALA A 69 -9.06 -8.27 -15.02
C ALA A 69 -7.87 -8.61 -15.91
N TRP A 70 -7.19 -7.62 -16.48
CA TRP A 70 -5.97 -7.80 -17.25
C TRP A 70 -4.83 -8.28 -16.37
N ILE A 71 -4.60 -7.68 -15.20
CA ILE A 71 -3.58 -8.13 -14.24
C ILE A 71 -3.81 -9.58 -13.82
N VAL A 72 -5.04 -9.98 -13.50
CA VAL A 72 -5.39 -11.38 -13.18
C VAL A 72 -4.99 -12.32 -14.32
N LYS A 73 -5.29 -11.95 -15.57
CA LYS A 73 -4.92 -12.73 -16.76
C LYS A 73 -3.40 -12.85 -16.93
N GLN A 74 -2.66 -11.77 -16.66
CA GLN A 74 -1.20 -11.79 -16.73
C GLN A 74 -0.58 -12.67 -15.65
N MET A 75 -1.10 -12.63 -14.42
CA MET A 75 -0.56 -13.40 -13.30
C MET A 75 -0.92 -14.89 -13.35
N LEU A 76 -2.14 -15.25 -13.76
CA LEU A 76 -2.65 -16.63 -13.64
C LEU A 76 -3.22 -17.23 -14.93
N GLY A 77 -3.08 -16.58 -16.09
CA GLY A 77 -3.68 -17.06 -17.35
C GLY A 77 -3.31 -18.49 -17.73
N HIS A 78 -2.13 -18.95 -17.31
CA HIS A 78 -1.63 -20.32 -17.48
C HIS A 78 -2.02 -21.28 -16.34
N ARG A 79 -2.31 -20.78 -15.13
CA ARG A 79 -2.66 -21.57 -13.93
C ARG A 79 -4.17 -21.73 -13.75
N LYS A 80 -4.79 -22.45 -14.70
CA LYS A 80 -6.22 -22.77 -14.65
C LYS A 80 -6.62 -23.55 -13.40
N ASP A 81 -5.72 -24.36 -12.86
CA ASP A 81 -5.88 -25.11 -11.61
C ASP A 81 -6.04 -24.18 -10.40
N ILE A 82 -5.16 -23.18 -10.25
CA ILE A 82 -5.24 -22.17 -9.19
C ILE A 82 -6.51 -21.34 -9.35
N LEU A 83 -6.77 -20.84 -10.56
CA LEU A 83 -7.99 -20.08 -10.85
C LEU A 83 -9.26 -20.89 -10.50
N GLN A 84 -9.27 -22.19 -10.80
CA GLN A 84 -10.41 -23.05 -10.45
C GLN A 84 -10.57 -23.15 -8.92
N ALA A 85 -9.50 -23.41 -8.18
CA ALA A 85 -9.56 -23.45 -6.72
C ALA A 85 -10.04 -22.13 -6.09
N MET A 86 -9.59 -20.99 -6.63
CA MET A 86 -10.07 -19.66 -6.20
C MET A 86 -11.56 -19.47 -6.49
N LYS A 87 -12.06 -19.92 -7.65
CA LYS A 87 -13.50 -19.88 -7.96
C LYS A 87 -14.33 -20.79 -7.06
N ASP A 88 -13.84 -21.99 -6.75
CA ASP A 88 -14.53 -22.94 -5.87
C ASP A 88 -14.66 -22.40 -4.43
N THR A 89 -13.75 -21.51 -4.03
CA THR A 89 -13.80 -20.76 -2.77
C THR A 89 -14.53 -19.41 -2.88
N LYS A 90 -15.19 -19.15 -4.03
CA LYS A 90 -16.00 -17.95 -4.33
C LYS A 90 -15.21 -16.64 -4.27
N VAL A 91 -13.90 -16.71 -4.56
CA VAL A 91 -13.06 -15.51 -4.62
C VAL A 91 -13.55 -14.59 -5.74
N ARG A 92 -13.54 -13.29 -5.45
CA ARG A 92 -13.77 -12.21 -6.42
C ARG A 92 -12.79 -11.07 -6.20
N VAL A 93 -12.48 -10.36 -7.28
CA VAL A 93 -11.77 -9.10 -7.21
C VAL A 93 -12.79 -7.98 -7.00
N VAL A 94 -12.57 -7.15 -6.00
CA VAL A 94 -13.37 -5.96 -5.69
C VAL A 94 -12.56 -4.72 -5.99
N VAL A 95 -13.04 -3.91 -6.92
CA VAL A 95 -12.45 -2.60 -7.20
C VAL A 95 -13.26 -1.54 -6.47
N MET A 96 -12.59 -0.75 -5.64
CA MET A 96 -13.16 0.42 -4.97
C MET A 96 -13.00 1.64 -5.87
N ALA A 97 -14.04 2.46 -6.01
CA ALA A 97 -13.89 3.77 -6.63
C ALA A 97 -12.94 4.65 -5.78
N ALA A 98 -12.38 5.70 -6.36
CA ALA A 98 -11.40 6.55 -5.65
C ALA A 98 -12.02 7.31 -4.46
N ASN A 99 -13.35 7.39 -4.39
CA ASN A 99 -14.11 7.96 -3.27
C ASN A 99 -14.79 6.89 -2.38
N GLU A 100 -14.44 5.62 -2.55
CA GLU A 100 -14.89 4.48 -1.75
C GLU A 100 -13.71 3.90 -0.97
N TYR A 101 -13.95 3.48 0.26
CA TYR A 101 -12.91 3.08 1.20
C TYR A 101 -13.08 1.64 1.66
N THR A 102 -12.04 1.10 2.29
CA THR A 102 -11.95 -0.31 2.70
C THR A 102 -13.23 -0.81 3.34
N THR A 103 -13.79 -0.09 4.30
CA THR A 103 -14.98 -0.56 5.04
C THR A 103 -16.31 -0.19 4.37
N ASP A 104 -16.30 0.45 3.21
CA ASP A 104 -17.50 0.59 2.36
C ASP A 104 -17.73 -0.67 1.51
N VAL A 105 -16.68 -1.47 1.31
CA VAL A 105 -16.79 -2.80 0.72
C VAL A 105 -17.61 -3.69 1.68
N PRO A 106 -18.74 -4.28 1.24
CA PRO A 106 -19.63 -5.08 2.11
C PRO A 106 -18.91 -6.14 2.94
N GLU A 107 -17.94 -6.82 2.34
CA GLU A 107 -17.08 -7.87 2.89
C GLU A 107 -16.15 -7.38 4.00
N HIS A 108 -15.83 -6.09 4.02
CA HIS A 108 -14.93 -5.47 4.97
C HIS A 108 -15.67 -4.50 5.92
N SER A 109 -16.99 -4.38 5.79
CA SER A 109 -17.83 -3.42 6.52
C SER A 109 -17.81 -3.56 8.04
N LYS A 110 -17.42 -4.73 8.55
CA LYS A 110 -17.34 -5.03 9.99
C LYS A 110 -15.97 -4.73 10.59
N LEU A 111 -15.00 -4.30 9.80
CA LEU A 111 -13.68 -3.93 10.30
C LEU A 111 -13.78 -2.69 11.17
N THR A 112 -13.21 -2.77 12.37
CA THR A 112 -13.24 -1.72 13.39
C THR A 112 -11.83 -1.48 13.94
N PRO A 113 -11.45 -0.23 14.24
CA PRO A 113 -12.20 1.01 13.98
C PRO A 113 -12.30 1.37 12.49
N LYS A 114 -13.47 1.86 12.05
CA LYS A 114 -13.73 2.18 10.63
C LYS A 114 -12.67 3.12 10.04
N LEU A 115 -12.35 4.17 10.79
CA LEU A 115 -11.43 5.20 10.31
C LEU A 115 -10.00 4.69 10.16
N PHE A 116 -9.55 3.84 11.09
CA PHE A 116 -8.25 3.17 10.98
C PHE A 116 -8.16 2.37 9.68
N TRP A 117 -9.14 1.50 9.40
CA TRP A 117 -9.12 0.66 8.20
C TRP A 117 -9.29 1.44 6.89
N ASP A 118 -10.12 2.47 6.90
CA ASP A 118 -10.32 3.35 5.74
C ASP A 118 -9.07 4.20 5.41
N ARG A 119 -8.14 4.38 6.36
CA ARG A 119 -6.89 5.12 6.17
C ARG A 119 -5.67 4.23 5.95
N ARG A 120 -5.67 3.04 6.57
CA ARG A 120 -4.54 2.11 6.57
C ARG A 120 -4.41 1.35 5.26
N ALA A 121 -5.52 1.08 4.57
CA ALA A 121 -5.55 0.16 3.44
C ALA A 121 -6.28 0.75 2.24
N ARG A 122 -5.77 0.44 1.05
CA ARG A 122 -6.46 0.60 -0.25
C ARG A 122 -6.61 -0.72 -1.00
N GLY A 123 -6.33 -1.81 -0.32
CA GLY A 123 -6.57 -3.17 -0.76
C GLY A 123 -6.45 -4.12 0.42
N LEU A 124 -7.05 -5.29 0.31
CA LEU A 124 -6.94 -6.39 1.27
C LEU A 124 -7.01 -7.72 0.52
N GLY A 125 -6.13 -8.65 0.87
CA GLY A 125 -6.14 -10.02 0.35
C GLY A 125 -7.40 -10.80 0.74
N ALA A 126 -7.79 -11.74 -0.12
CA ALA A 126 -8.90 -12.64 0.15
C ALA A 126 -8.51 -13.73 1.17
N THR A 127 -9.47 -14.16 1.99
CA THR A 127 -9.37 -15.37 2.81
C THR A 127 -10.53 -16.32 2.49
N PRO A 128 -10.47 -17.61 2.88
CA PRO A 128 -11.59 -18.52 2.65
C PRO A 128 -12.91 -18.08 3.30
N SER A 129 -12.85 -17.39 4.44
CA SER A 129 -14.03 -16.86 5.13
C SER A 129 -14.44 -15.46 4.63
N ASN A 130 -13.52 -14.73 4.00
CA ASN A 130 -13.77 -13.45 3.36
C ASN A 130 -13.21 -13.43 1.92
N PRO A 131 -13.93 -14.01 0.94
CA PRO A 131 -13.36 -14.28 -0.38
C PRO A 131 -13.41 -13.05 -1.32
N ALA A 132 -13.06 -11.88 -0.81
CA ALA A 132 -12.91 -10.65 -1.58
C ALA A 132 -11.46 -10.17 -1.48
N VAL A 133 -10.78 -10.12 -2.63
CA VAL A 133 -9.52 -9.40 -2.76
C VAL A 133 -9.84 -8.02 -3.28
N SER A 134 -9.52 -6.98 -2.51
CA SER A 134 -9.88 -5.61 -2.86
C SER A 134 -8.68 -4.77 -3.28
N CYS A 135 -8.93 -3.77 -4.12
CA CYS A 135 -7.97 -2.76 -4.52
C CYS A 135 -8.67 -1.45 -4.92
N GLY A 136 -7.96 -0.34 -4.93
CA GLY A 136 -8.47 0.97 -5.35
C GLY A 136 -8.23 1.25 -6.83
N GLU A 137 -9.21 1.86 -7.50
CA GLU A 137 -9.05 2.27 -8.90
C GLU A 137 -7.94 3.32 -9.09
N GLU A 138 -7.69 4.15 -8.07
CA GLU A 138 -6.63 5.14 -8.10
C GLU A 138 -5.25 4.50 -8.26
N ASN A 139 -5.07 3.31 -7.68
CA ASN A 139 -3.83 2.56 -7.77
C ASN A 139 -3.74 1.75 -9.08
N LEU A 140 -4.84 1.13 -9.51
CA LEU A 140 -4.87 0.42 -10.80
C LEU A 140 -4.49 1.32 -11.97
N LEU A 141 -5.06 2.54 -11.99
CA LEU A 141 -4.92 3.47 -13.11
C LEU A 141 -3.83 4.52 -12.91
N GLY A 142 -3.28 4.65 -11.70
CA GLY A 142 -2.22 5.61 -11.37
C GLY A 142 -2.71 7.05 -11.35
N PHE A 143 -3.67 7.34 -10.48
CA PHE A 143 -4.19 8.68 -10.25
C PHE A 143 -3.16 9.56 -9.55
N ASP A 144 -3.32 10.87 -9.68
CA ASP A 144 -2.62 11.81 -8.82
C ASP A 144 -3.03 11.59 -7.36
N ARG A 145 -2.03 11.67 -6.45
CA ARG A 145 -2.19 11.38 -5.01
C ARG A 145 -2.60 9.94 -4.67
N ASP A 146 -2.38 8.98 -5.58
CA ASP A 146 -2.38 7.54 -5.22
C ASP A 146 -1.51 7.32 -3.96
N PRO A 147 -2.06 6.73 -2.87
CA PRO A 147 -1.28 6.47 -1.66
C PRO A 147 -0.13 5.48 -1.85
N TYR A 148 -0.18 4.66 -2.91
CA TYR A 148 0.83 3.65 -3.23
C TYR A 148 1.45 3.92 -4.61
N PRO A 149 2.02 5.12 -4.90
CA PRO A 149 2.29 5.57 -6.26
C PRO A 149 3.43 4.84 -6.98
N ASN A 150 4.20 4.04 -6.25
CA ASN A 150 5.40 3.37 -6.75
C ASN A 150 5.23 1.87 -7.01
N GLU A 151 4.04 1.34 -6.72
CA GLU A 151 3.71 -0.08 -6.81
C GLU A 151 2.23 -0.27 -7.17
N ASN A 152 1.82 -1.46 -7.56
CA ASN A 152 0.41 -1.80 -7.74
C ASN A 152 -0.02 -2.75 -6.63
N ILE A 153 -0.69 -2.19 -5.61
CA ILE A 153 -1.08 -2.93 -4.41
C ILE A 153 -1.98 -4.13 -4.75
N PHE A 154 -2.72 -4.10 -5.87
CA PHE A 154 -3.51 -5.25 -6.28
C PHE A 154 -2.64 -6.50 -6.57
N ILE A 155 -1.41 -6.35 -7.07
CA ILE A 155 -0.49 -7.49 -7.25
C ILE A 155 -0.15 -8.13 -5.90
N HIS A 156 0.12 -7.31 -4.88
CA HIS A 156 0.37 -7.74 -3.50
C HIS A 156 -0.86 -8.48 -2.93
N GLU A 157 -2.02 -7.85 -2.94
CA GLU A 157 -3.24 -8.42 -2.36
C GLU A 157 -3.71 -9.67 -3.12
N PHE A 158 -3.49 -9.71 -4.44
CA PHE A 158 -3.78 -10.89 -5.24
C PHE A 158 -2.79 -12.02 -4.99
N ALA A 159 -1.53 -11.74 -4.65
CA ALA A 159 -0.58 -12.74 -4.19
C ALA A 159 -1.05 -13.41 -2.89
N HIS A 160 -1.58 -12.65 -1.94
CA HIS A 160 -2.24 -13.21 -0.75
C HIS A 160 -3.43 -14.09 -1.11
N ALA A 161 -4.30 -13.63 -2.03
CA ALA A 161 -5.44 -14.42 -2.47
C ALA A 161 -5.00 -15.74 -3.14
N ILE A 162 -4.03 -15.68 -4.06
CA ILE A 162 -3.43 -16.85 -4.72
C ILE A 162 -2.91 -17.85 -3.68
N HIS A 163 -2.16 -17.38 -2.68
CA HIS A 163 -1.65 -18.24 -1.63
C HIS A 163 -2.79 -18.85 -0.79
N GLY A 164 -3.61 -18.00 -0.18
CA GLY A 164 -4.57 -18.41 0.86
C GLY A 164 -5.76 -19.21 0.35
N THR A 165 -6.18 -19.01 -0.90
CA THR A 165 -7.43 -19.62 -1.43
C THR A 165 -7.20 -20.49 -2.68
N GLY A 166 -6.10 -20.29 -3.40
CA GLY A 166 -5.71 -21.10 -4.56
C GLY A 166 -4.70 -22.19 -4.20
N LEU A 167 -3.46 -21.80 -3.91
CA LEU A 167 -2.33 -22.70 -3.69
C LEU A 167 -2.55 -23.64 -2.51
N ASN A 168 -3.10 -23.17 -1.39
CA ASN A 168 -3.41 -24.06 -0.26
C ASN A 168 -4.43 -25.16 -0.58
N LYS A 169 -5.12 -25.08 -1.72
CA LYS A 169 -6.02 -26.13 -2.22
C LYS A 169 -5.37 -27.00 -3.30
N THR A 170 -4.60 -26.41 -4.22
CA THR A 170 -3.98 -27.14 -5.33
C THR A 170 -2.68 -27.83 -4.94
N ASP A 171 -1.92 -27.25 -4.01
CA ASP A 171 -0.74 -27.82 -3.37
C ASP A 171 -0.78 -27.59 -1.84
N PRO A 172 -1.30 -28.56 -1.07
CA PRO A 172 -1.36 -28.47 0.39
C PRO A 172 0.00 -28.34 1.10
N THR A 173 1.12 -28.55 0.41
CA THR A 173 2.47 -28.42 0.98
C THR A 173 3.06 -27.01 0.83
N PHE A 174 2.48 -26.17 -0.03
CA PHE A 174 3.04 -24.88 -0.40
C PHE A 174 3.28 -23.96 0.81
N ASP A 175 2.28 -23.80 1.68
CA ASP A 175 2.38 -22.94 2.87
C ASP A 175 3.49 -23.39 3.83
N GLN A 176 3.67 -24.70 4.02
CA GLN A 176 4.77 -25.22 4.84
C GLN A 176 6.13 -24.89 4.22
N ARG A 177 6.29 -25.06 2.90
CA ARG A 177 7.52 -24.70 2.18
C ARG A 177 7.79 -23.20 2.26
N LEU A 178 6.76 -22.38 2.14
CA LEU A 178 6.85 -20.92 2.27
C LEU A 178 7.29 -20.51 3.68
N LYS A 179 6.73 -21.12 4.73
CA LYS A 179 7.14 -20.86 6.13
C LYS A 179 8.60 -21.22 6.38
N LEU A 180 9.06 -22.35 5.83
CA LEU A 180 10.47 -22.76 5.93
C LEU A 180 11.39 -21.80 5.16
N ALA A 181 10.98 -21.36 3.96
CA ALA A 181 11.71 -20.38 3.18
C ALA A 181 11.82 -19.04 3.93
N PHE A 182 10.71 -18.56 4.49
CA PHE A 182 10.66 -17.35 5.31
C PHE A 182 11.61 -17.46 6.51
N GLN A 183 11.52 -18.53 7.31
CA GLN A 183 12.40 -18.72 8.46
C GLN A 183 13.87 -18.72 8.05
N SER A 184 14.22 -19.44 6.98
CA SER A 184 15.59 -19.46 6.45
C SER A 184 16.07 -18.08 5.97
N ALA A 185 15.19 -17.27 5.38
CA ALA A 185 15.53 -15.91 4.97
C ALA A 185 15.82 -15.02 6.19
N ILE A 186 14.99 -15.08 7.22
CA ILE A 186 15.18 -14.32 8.47
C ILE A 186 16.44 -14.77 9.22
N ASP A 187 16.71 -16.07 9.31
CA ASP A 187 17.92 -16.61 9.97
C ASP A 187 19.21 -16.16 9.26
N ARG A 188 19.14 -15.96 7.93
CA ARG A 188 20.23 -15.39 7.12
C ARG A 188 20.30 -13.86 7.17
N GLY A 189 19.38 -13.19 7.87
CA GLY A 189 19.30 -11.75 7.97
C GLY A 189 18.78 -11.05 6.71
N LEU A 190 18.14 -11.79 5.80
CA LEU A 190 17.47 -11.20 4.64
C LEU A 190 16.21 -10.44 5.07
N TRP A 191 15.79 -9.47 4.25
CA TRP A 191 14.57 -8.68 4.45
C TRP A 191 14.54 -7.89 5.77
N LYS A 192 15.69 -7.75 6.44
CA LYS A 192 15.78 -7.07 7.72
C LYS A 192 15.24 -5.64 7.61
N ASN A 193 14.35 -5.29 8.53
CA ASN A 193 13.65 -4.01 8.62
C ASN A 193 12.71 -3.69 7.44
N THR A 194 12.39 -4.67 6.58
CA THR A 194 11.39 -4.48 5.52
C THR A 194 10.03 -5.05 5.91
N TYR A 195 8.99 -4.70 5.15
CA TYR A 195 7.64 -5.22 5.34
C TYR A 195 7.57 -6.74 5.09
N ALA A 196 8.37 -7.24 4.14
CA ALA A 196 8.53 -8.67 3.86
C ALA A 196 8.96 -9.50 5.08
N ALA A 197 9.67 -8.91 6.06
CA ALA A 197 10.05 -9.61 7.28
C ALA A 197 8.94 -9.71 8.35
N THR A 198 7.76 -9.12 8.11
CA THR A 198 6.66 -9.12 9.07
C THR A 198 6.14 -10.52 9.37
N ASN A 199 5.89 -11.32 8.31
CA ASN A 199 5.49 -12.73 8.41
C ASN A 199 5.64 -13.41 7.03
N HIS A 200 5.51 -14.74 6.98
CA HIS A 200 5.61 -15.52 5.75
C HIS A 200 4.61 -15.14 4.63
N SER A 201 3.43 -14.61 4.97
CA SER A 201 2.45 -14.16 3.96
C SER A 201 2.88 -12.85 3.31
N GLU A 202 3.39 -11.89 4.08
CA GLU A 202 3.96 -10.63 3.56
C GLU A 202 5.23 -10.91 2.75
N TYR A 203 6.09 -11.79 3.26
CA TYR A 203 7.26 -12.30 2.54
C TYR A 203 6.89 -12.86 1.15
N TRP A 204 5.80 -13.61 1.05
CA TRP A 204 5.28 -14.07 -0.23
C TRP A 204 4.82 -12.91 -1.11
N ALA A 205 3.93 -12.05 -0.62
CA ALA A 205 3.34 -10.98 -1.42
C ALA A 205 4.38 -9.98 -1.94
N GLU A 206 5.31 -9.56 -1.09
CA GLU A 206 6.46 -8.72 -1.46
C GLU A 206 7.37 -9.41 -2.48
N GLY A 207 7.62 -10.72 -2.30
CA GLY A 207 8.33 -11.54 -3.27
C GLY A 207 7.66 -11.58 -4.64
N VAL A 208 6.34 -11.69 -4.67
CA VAL A 208 5.56 -11.67 -5.92
C VAL A 208 5.61 -10.31 -6.58
N GLN A 209 5.52 -9.21 -5.83
CA GLN A 209 5.73 -7.87 -6.39
C GLN A 209 7.13 -7.75 -7.00
N CYS A 210 8.17 -8.23 -6.31
CA CYS A 210 9.52 -8.27 -6.88
C CYS A 210 9.57 -9.13 -8.15
N TRP A 211 8.91 -10.30 -8.18
CA TRP A 211 8.87 -11.19 -9.33
C TRP A 211 8.25 -10.54 -10.58
N PHE A 212 7.35 -9.58 -10.40
CA PHE A 212 6.74 -8.81 -11.48
C PHE A 212 7.34 -7.40 -11.65
N ASP A 213 8.47 -7.08 -11.01
CA ASP A 213 9.13 -5.76 -11.02
C ASP A 213 8.25 -4.60 -10.51
N ASP A 214 7.30 -4.91 -9.62
CA ASP A 214 6.31 -3.98 -9.07
C ASP A 214 6.66 -3.44 -7.68
N ASN A 215 7.65 -4.01 -6.99
CA ASN A 215 7.92 -3.58 -5.61
C ASN A 215 8.47 -2.14 -5.55
N ALA A 216 8.13 -1.43 -4.47
CA ALA A 216 8.48 -0.04 -4.26
C ALA A 216 10.02 0.17 -4.20
N PRO A 217 10.50 1.37 -4.58
CA PRO A 217 11.87 1.78 -4.31
C PRO A 217 12.21 1.75 -2.81
N PRO A 218 13.50 1.70 -2.44
CA PRO A 218 13.93 1.71 -1.04
C PRO A 218 13.29 2.85 -0.23
N ASP A 219 12.72 2.48 0.92
CA ASP A 219 12.13 3.39 1.89
C ASP A 219 12.16 2.74 3.30
N ALA A 220 11.40 3.25 4.28
CA ALA A 220 11.39 2.68 5.63
C ALA A 220 10.75 1.29 5.75
N LEU A 221 10.11 0.80 4.67
CA LEU A 221 9.44 -0.50 4.59
C LEU A 221 10.03 -1.40 3.50
N HIS A 222 10.78 -0.85 2.53
CA HIS A 222 11.31 -1.59 1.39
C HIS A 222 12.83 -1.44 1.27
N ASN A 223 13.50 -2.49 0.77
CA ASN A 223 14.92 -2.43 0.43
C ASN A 223 15.10 -2.25 -1.09
N ASP A 224 16.30 -2.47 -1.61
CA ASP A 224 16.58 -2.28 -3.04
C ASP A 224 16.22 -3.49 -3.91
N ILE A 225 15.70 -4.56 -3.32
CA ILE A 225 15.27 -5.79 -3.99
C ILE A 225 13.86 -5.58 -4.52
N ARG A 226 13.77 -5.01 -5.71
CA ARG A 226 12.49 -4.62 -6.32
C ARG A 226 12.17 -5.28 -7.66
N THR A 227 13.13 -6.01 -8.22
CA THR A 227 12.98 -6.67 -9.53
C THR A 227 13.20 -8.17 -9.39
N ARG A 228 12.70 -8.93 -10.36
CA ARG A 228 12.86 -10.38 -10.44
C ARG A 228 14.33 -10.75 -10.43
N GLU A 229 15.13 -10.03 -11.20
CA GLU A 229 16.57 -10.24 -11.30
C GLU A 229 17.24 -10.11 -9.93
N LYS A 230 16.93 -9.03 -9.20
CA LYS A 230 17.46 -8.82 -7.85
C LYS A 230 16.94 -9.87 -6.87
N LEU A 231 15.67 -10.27 -6.95
CA LEU A 231 15.09 -11.31 -6.11
C LEU A 231 15.80 -12.65 -6.31
N ILE A 232 16.06 -13.05 -7.56
CA ILE A 232 16.79 -14.29 -7.89
C ILE A 232 18.18 -14.29 -7.25
N ALA A 233 18.89 -13.16 -7.29
CA ALA A 233 20.22 -13.04 -6.72
C ALA A 233 20.21 -12.98 -5.18
N TYR A 234 19.24 -12.26 -4.60
CA TYR A 234 19.18 -11.95 -3.18
C TYR A 234 18.55 -13.08 -2.35
N ASP A 235 17.41 -13.61 -2.80
CA ASP A 235 16.67 -14.67 -2.14
C ASP A 235 16.20 -15.75 -3.14
N PRO A 236 17.14 -16.60 -3.62
CA PRO A 236 16.84 -17.61 -4.62
C PRO A 236 15.77 -18.62 -4.16
N THR A 237 15.58 -18.81 -2.86
CA THR A 237 14.54 -19.69 -2.31
C THR A 237 13.15 -19.12 -2.55
N LEU A 238 12.94 -17.83 -2.27
CA LEU A 238 11.67 -17.15 -2.58
C LEU A 238 11.45 -17.06 -4.09
N ALA A 239 12.51 -16.75 -4.83
CA ALA A 239 12.47 -16.71 -6.30
C ALA A 239 12.03 -18.05 -6.90
N ALA A 240 12.48 -19.18 -6.34
CA ALA A 240 12.07 -20.51 -6.78
C ALA A 240 10.58 -20.77 -6.56
N LEU A 241 10.02 -20.36 -5.41
CA LEU A 241 8.57 -20.45 -5.15
C LEU A 241 7.77 -19.58 -6.13
N CYS A 242 8.24 -18.35 -6.41
CA CYS A 242 7.59 -17.50 -7.41
C CYS A 242 7.65 -18.12 -8.81
N LYS A 243 8.81 -18.67 -9.21
CA LYS A 243 8.98 -19.37 -10.50
C LYS A 243 8.10 -20.60 -10.63
N GLU A 244 7.91 -21.37 -9.56
CA GLU A 244 7.01 -22.53 -9.57
C GLU A 244 5.56 -22.14 -9.87
N VAL A 245 5.10 -21.00 -9.31
CA VAL A 245 3.71 -20.55 -9.46
C VAL A 245 3.50 -19.82 -10.78
N PHE A 246 4.38 -18.86 -11.07
CA PHE A 246 4.24 -17.90 -12.16
C PHE A 246 5.11 -18.21 -13.37
N GLU A 247 5.86 -19.31 -13.37
CA GLU A 247 6.83 -19.65 -14.43
C GLU A 247 7.80 -18.49 -14.72
N ASP A 248 8.53 -18.55 -15.83
CA ASP A 248 9.44 -17.47 -16.25
C ASP A 248 8.82 -16.57 -17.32
N PHE A 249 7.53 -16.23 -17.17
CA PHE A 249 6.88 -15.33 -18.13
C PHE A 249 7.62 -13.99 -18.22
N LYS A 250 7.72 -13.48 -19.45
CA LYS A 250 8.41 -12.22 -19.74
C LYS A 250 7.68 -10.98 -19.22
N TRP A 251 6.40 -11.10 -18.89
CA TRP A 251 5.63 -9.97 -18.39
C TRP A 251 6.22 -9.41 -17.09
N ARG A 252 6.33 -8.08 -17.05
CA ARG A 252 6.70 -7.27 -15.90
C ARG A 252 5.71 -6.15 -15.80
N TYR A 253 5.25 -5.86 -14.60
CA TYR A 253 4.31 -4.80 -14.38
C TYR A 253 4.94 -3.46 -14.72
N GLN A 254 4.13 -2.64 -15.37
CA GLN A 254 4.38 -1.21 -15.56
C GLN A 254 3.07 -0.50 -15.30
N ARG A 255 3.09 0.71 -14.74
CA ARG A 255 1.87 1.53 -14.65
C ARG A 255 1.30 1.80 -16.04
N PRO A 256 -0.03 1.91 -16.22
CA PRO A 256 -0.65 2.12 -17.54
C PRO A 256 -0.01 3.26 -18.36
N ARG A 257 0.32 4.38 -17.72
CA ARG A 257 0.98 5.53 -18.38
C ARG A 257 2.34 5.23 -19.05
N ASN A 258 2.99 4.13 -18.68
CA ASN A 258 4.32 3.75 -19.17
C ASN A 258 4.27 2.57 -20.17
N ARG A 259 3.08 2.01 -20.43
CA ARG A 259 2.92 0.80 -21.26
C ARG A 259 2.88 1.12 -22.75
N GLN A 260 3.23 0.11 -23.55
CA GLN A 260 3.03 0.14 -24.99
C GLN A 260 1.53 0.02 -25.34
N PRO A 261 1.08 0.50 -26.51
CA PRO A 261 -0.35 0.51 -26.88
C PRO A 261 -1.05 -0.85 -26.81
N LEU A 262 -0.35 -1.95 -27.12
CA LEU A 262 -0.91 -3.30 -27.06
C LEU A 262 -1.35 -3.68 -25.63
N ASP A 263 -0.54 -3.31 -24.63
CA ASP A 263 -0.80 -3.56 -23.22
C ASP A 263 -1.80 -2.54 -22.61
N LEU A 264 -2.37 -1.66 -23.45
CA LEU A 264 -3.43 -0.72 -23.11
C LEU A 264 -4.73 -0.99 -23.87
N ALA A 265 -4.79 -2.02 -24.71
CA ALA A 265 -5.94 -2.30 -25.57
C ALA A 265 -7.26 -2.52 -24.78
N HIS A 266 -7.17 -2.96 -23.52
CA HIS A 266 -8.33 -3.13 -22.62
C HIS A 266 -8.81 -1.83 -21.97
N LEU A 267 -8.04 -0.75 -22.08
CA LEU A 267 -8.32 0.57 -21.50
C LEU A 267 -8.85 1.55 -22.57
N THR A 268 -10.00 1.23 -23.15
CA THR A 268 -10.53 1.89 -24.36
C THR A 268 -10.88 3.37 -24.22
N ALA A 269 -11.04 3.87 -22.99
CA ALA A 269 -11.34 5.28 -22.70
C ALA A 269 -10.33 5.88 -21.70
N PHE A 270 -9.10 5.36 -21.66
CA PHE A 270 -8.09 5.82 -20.72
C PHE A 270 -7.34 7.04 -21.24
N ASP A 271 -7.45 8.13 -20.50
CA ASP A 271 -6.74 9.37 -20.73
C ASP A 271 -6.05 9.79 -19.42
N PRO A 272 -4.72 9.60 -19.30
CA PRO A 272 -3.96 9.95 -18.11
C PRO A 272 -4.16 11.40 -17.65
N ALA A 273 -4.42 12.33 -18.58
CA ALA A 273 -4.59 13.74 -18.28
C ALA A 273 -5.96 14.07 -17.65
N LYS A 274 -6.93 13.14 -17.72
CA LYS A 274 -8.29 13.29 -17.19
C LYS A 274 -8.55 12.44 -15.94
N LEU A 275 -7.54 11.73 -15.43
CA LEU A 275 -7.69 10.96 -14.21
C LEU A 275 -7.95 11.91 -13.03
N PRO A 276 -8.87 11.57 -12.12
CA PRO A 276 -9.13 12.40 -10.95
C PRO A 276 -7.94 12.33 -9.98
N LYS A 277 -7.95 13.23 -9.00
CA LYS A 277 -7.01 13.18 -7.88
C LYS A 277 -7.64 12.38 -6.75
N PHE A 278 -6.91 11.40 -6.22
CA PHE A 278 -7.36 10.67 -5.04
C PHE A 278 -7.43 11.62 -3.82
N GLN A 279 -8.43 11.40 -2.98
CA GLN A 279 -8.60 12.11 -1.73
C GLN A 279 -9.08 11.13 -0.68
N TRP A 280 -8.50 11.22 0.52
CA TRP A 280 -8.99 10.47 1.66
C TRP A 280 -10.35 10.99 2.14
N ARG A 281 -11.11 10.10 2.78
CA ARG A 281 -12.40 10.44 3.39
C ARG A 281 -12.19 11.56 4.40
N ASN A 282 -12.95 12.64 4.27
CA ASN A 282 -13.01 13.63 5.32
C ASN A 282 -13.61 12.97 6.58
N ALA A 283 -12.89 13.07 7.69
CA ALA A 283 -13.29 12.46 8.95
C ALA A 283 -13.21 13.50 10.06
N PRO A 284 -14.21 13.54 10.96
CA PRO A 284 -14.19 14.48 12.08
C PRO A 284 -12.96 14.23 12.97
N LEU A 285 -12.48 15.31 13.59
CA LEU A 285 -11.28 15.26 14.43
C LEU A 285 -11.52 14.51 15.74
N GLY A 286 -12.76 14.48 16.25
CA GLY A 286 -13.04 14.04 17.62
C GLY A 286 -12.43 14.98 18.66
N GLU A 287 -12.63 14.72 19.96
CA GLU A 287 -12.03 15.52 21.06
C GLU A 287 -10.64 15.04 21.48
N SER A 288 -10.33 13.77 21.28
CA SER A 288 -9.04 13.18 21.69
C SER A 288 -8.58 12.10 20.70
N PRO A 289 -8.28 12.49 19.44
CA PRO A 289 -7.80 11.57 18.44
C PRO A 289 -6.51 10.86 18.89
N LYS A 290 -6.29 9.63 18.39
CA LYS A 290 -5.13 8.80 18.73
C LYS A 290 -4.34 8.47 17.47
N ALA A 291 -3.03 8.32 17.64
CA ALA A 291 -2.20 7.84 16.56
C ALA A 291 -1.11 6.91 17.07
N THR A 292 -0.77 5.91 16.28
CA THR A 292 0.41 5.07 16.47
C THR A 292 1.51 5.59 15.56
N ILE A 293 2.69 5.83 16.14
CA ILE A 293 3.92 6.16 15.41
C ILE A 293 4.77 4.89 15.38
N GLN A 294 4.94 4.34 14.17
CA GLN A 294 5.69 3.12 13.95
C GLN A 294 7.14 3.45 13.61
N THR A 295 8.10 2.76 14.23
CA THR A 295 9.53 3.05 14.07
C THR A 295 10.36 1.79 13.94
N ASP A 296 11.64 1.93 13.62
CA ASP A 296 12.60 0.81 13.66
C ASP A 296 12.86 0.24 15.05
N LEU A 297 12.61 1.02 16.10
CA LEU A 297 12.90 0.63 17.49
C LEU A 297 11.63 0.18 18.25
N GLY A 298 10.49 0.14 17.56
CA GLY A 298 9.18 -0.22 18.11
C GLY A 298 8.13 0.87 17.91
N ASP A 299 6.89 0.53 18.23
CA ASP A 299 5.73 1.41 18.04
C ASP A 299 5.30 2.02 19.37
N PHE A 300 4.87 3.28 19.34
CA PHE A 300 4.30 3.98 20.49
C PHE A 300 3.04 4.77 20.10
N ASP A 301 2.14 4.96 21.06
CA ASP A 301 0.87 5.64 20.82
C ASP A 301 0.85 7.02 21.44
N VAL A 302 0.21 7.96 20.75
CA VAL A 302 -0.09 9.31 21.23
C VAL A 302 -1.60 9.54 21.33
N VAL A 303 -2.02 10.32 22.32
CA VAL A 303 -3.31 11.01 22.34
C VAL A 303 -3.08 12.47 21.97
N LEU A 304 -3.93 13.01 21.11
CA LEU A 304 -3.85 14.38 20.64
C LEU A 304 -4.96 15.23 21.28
N ASP A 305 -4.71 16.51 21.45
CA ASP A 305 -5.61 17.47 22.10
C ASP A 305 -6.23 18.41 21.05
N SER A 306 -7.31 17.94 20.43
CA SER A 306 -8.07 18.75 19.48
C SER A 306 -8.96 19.79 20.16
N LYS A 307 -9.15 19.72 21.49
CA LYS A 307 -9.96 20.69 22.22
C LYS A 307 -9.17 21.98 22.46
N THR A 308 -7.92 21.86 22.91
CA THR A 308 -7.07 23.04 23.19
C THR A 308 -6.19 23.41 22.00
N ALA A 309 -5.82 22.45 21.15
CA ALA A 309 -4.95 22.66 19.99
C ALA A 309 -5.55 22.07 18.69
N PRO A 310 -6.78 22.48 18.27
CA PRO A 310 -7.45 21.90 17.09
C PRO A 310 -6.67 22.07 15.79
N GLN A 311 -6.06 23.24 15.58
CA GLN A 311 -5.32 23.54 14.35
C GLN A 311 -4.05 22.69 14.23
N ALA A 312 -3.28 22.57 15.33
CA ALA A 312 -2.07 21.74 15.35
C ALA A 312 -2.39 20.25 15.22
N THR A 313 -3.43 19.78 15.91
CA THR A 313 -3.90 18.39 15.82
C THR A 313 -4.38 18.06 14.41
N SER A 314 -5.14 18.95 13.77
CA SER A 314 -5.61 18.79 12.39
C SER A 314 -4.44 18.73 11.40
N LEU A 315 -3.46 19.64 11.54
CA LEU A 315 -2.27 19.67 10.69
C LEU A 315 -1.44 18.40 10.84
N PHE A 316 -1.17 17.95 12.07
CA PHE A 316 -0.42 16.71 12.28
C PHE A 316 -1.13 15.51 11.63
N LEU A 317 -2.44 15.37 11.83
CA LEU A 317 -3.19 14.25 11.28
C LEU A 317 -3.39 14.32 9.76
N SER A 318 -3.44 15.51 9.16
CA SER A 318 -3.51 15.65 7.69
C SER A 318 -2.19 15.25 7.03
N ILE A 319 -1.06 15.67 7.60
CA ILE A 319 0.27 15.25 7.13
C ILE A 319 0.44 13.73 7.28
N ALA A 320 0.05 13.18 8.44
CA ALA A 320 0.09 11.74 8.65
C ALA A 320 -0.77 10.97 7.62
N LEU A 321 -1.97 11.47 7.34
CA LEU A 321 -2.91 10.89 6.38
C LEU A 321 -2.39 10.96 4.93
N ASP A 322 -1.72 12.04 4.56
CA ASP A 322 -1.10 12.21 3.24
C ASP A 322 0.25 11.50 3.10
N GLY A 323 0.67 10.73 4.11
CA GLY A 323 1.92 9.99 4.10
C GLY A 323 3.17 10.85 4.36
N GLY A 324 3.01 12.11 4.77
CA GLY A 324 4.11 13.06 4.92
C GLY A 324 5.15 12.67 5.97
N TYR A 325 4.77 11.87 6.97
CA TYR A 325 5.72 11.29 7.94
C TYR A 325 6.25 9.90 7.56
N HIS A 326 5.71 9.26 6.52
CA HIS A 326 6.17 7.93 6.12
C HIS A 326 7.58 8.06 5.56
N SER A 327 8.51 7.23 6.03
CA SER A 327 9.94 7.35 5.73
C SER A 327 10.54 8.70 6.13
N GLY A 328 9.90 9.40 7.09
CA GLY A 328 10.51 10.50 7.81
C GLY A 328 11.56 9.99 8.78
N GLN A 329 12.40 10.87 9.31
CA GLN A 329 13.48 10.48 10.22
C GLN A 329 13.41 11.25 11.53
N PHE A 330 13.69 10.54 12.62
CA PHE A 330 14.04 11.20 13.86
C PHE A 330 15.42 11.81 13.75
N HIS A 331 15.55 13.03 14.24
CA HIS A 331 16.82 13.69 14.46
C HIS A 331 16.94 14.07 15.93
N LEU A 332 18.17 14.15 16.40
CA LEU A 332 18.40 14.73 17.71
C LEU A 332 17.87 16.17 17.70
N GLY A 333 17.07 16.52 18.70
CA GLY A 333 16.79 17.91 19.01
C GLY A 333 17.93 18.46 19.87
N HIS A 334 17.58 19.16 20.95
CA HIS A 334 18.56 19.54 21.97
C HIS A 334 18.55 18.54 23.13
N VAL A 335 19.73 18.06 23.51
CA VAL A 335 19.97 17.27 24.72
C VAL A 335 20.71 18.16 25.72
N HIS A 336 20.10 18.42 26.88
CA HIS A 336 20.64 19.37 27.85
C HIS A 336 21.49 18.74 28.96
N ASP A 337 21.46 17.41 29.11
CA ASP A 337 22.22 16.69 30.14
C ASP A 337 22.61 15.29 29.64
N GLN A 338 23.82 14.87 30.00
CA GLN A 338 24.34 13.50 29.80
C GLN A 338 23.46 12.42 30.44
N ASN A 339 22.58 12.79 31.39
CA ASN A 339 21.62 11.89 32.04
C ASN A 339 20.25 11.79 31.34
N LEU A 340 20.04 12.40 30.16
CA LEU A 340 18.77 12.36 29.40
C LEU A 340 17.54 12.89 30.17
N LYS A 341 17.72 13.78 31.14
CA LYS A 341 16.63 14.31 31.99
C LYS A 341 15.84 15.47 31.38
N SER A 342 16.38 16.13 30.37
CA SER A 342 15.72 17.24 29.66
C SER A 342 16.19 17.29 28.21
N GLY A 343 15.25 17.57 27.30
CA GLY A 343 15.50 17.59 25.86
C GLY A 343 14.30 17.10 25.05
N TRP A 344 14.48 17.06 23.73
CA TRP A 344 13.47 16.57 22.78
C TRP A 344 14.13 15.86 21.58
N ILE A 345 13.37 14.94 20.98
CA ILE A 345 13.67 14.40 19.64
C ILE A 345 12.78 15.11 18.65
N GLY A 346 13.33 15.47 17.50
CA GLY A 346 12.57 16.02 16.39
C GLY A 346 12.31 14.95 15.33
N ALA A 347 11.23 15.14 14.59
CA ALA A 347 10.83 14.33 13.46
C ALA A 347 10.45 15.25 12.31
N ARG A 348 11.02 15.01 11.13
CA ARG A 348 10.74 15.78 9.91
C ARG A 348 9.80 15.00 9.00
N THR A 349 9.03 15.75 8.21
CA THR A 349 8.33 15.20 7.04
C THR A 349 9.35 14.71 6.02
N ASN A 350 8.97 13.72 5.21
CA ASN A 350 9.85 13.22 4.17
C ASN A 350 9.97 14.23 3.01
N ASN A 351 11.15 14.28 2.38
CA ASN A 351 11.46 15.26 1.33
C ASN A 351 10.54 15.13 0.09
N SER A 352 10.11 13.91 -0.23
CA SER A 352 9.25 13.66 -1.39
C SER A 352 7.86 14.27 -1.22
N TRP A 353 7.36 14.35 0.02
CA TRP A 353 6.10 14.99 0.37
C TRP A 353 6.24 16.52 0.35
N ASN A 354 7.31 17.07 0.95
CA ASN A 354 7.57 18.52 0.98
C ASN A 354 7.62 19.15 -0.43
N THR A 355 8.10 18.41 -1.43
CA THR A 355 8.20 18.89 -2.82
C THR A 355 6.91 18.76 -3.63
N LYS A 356 5.96 17.92 -3.19
CA LYS A 356 4.74 17.58 -3.96
C LYS A 356 3.45 18.10 -3.33
N GLN A 357 3.41 18.26 -2.01
CA GLN A 357 2.19 18.49 -1.24
C GLN A 357 2.47 19.34 -0.01
N ALA A 358 3.06 20.53 -0.19
CA ALA A 358 3.04 21.52 0.89
C ALA A 358 1.58 21.87 1.20
N ILE A 359 1.02 21.28 2.25
CA ILE A 359 -0.26 21.72 2.80
C ILE A 359 -0.04 23.18 3.20
N ASP A 360 -0.89 24.06 2.67
CA ASP A 360 -0.99 25.49 2.95
C ASP A 360 -1.50 25.76 4.39
N ALA A 361 -1.14 24.89 5.33
CA ALA A 361 -1.32 25.12 6.74
C ALA A 361 -0.18 26.01 7.15
N ASP A 362 -0.43 27.31 7.06
CA ASP A 362 0.45 28.35 7.55
C ASP A 362 0.65 28.16 9.05
N ILE A 363 1.62 27.30 9.41
CA ILE A 363 1.98 26.95 10.79
C ILE A 363 2.27 28.22 11.61
N LYS A 364 2.62 29.33 10.94
CA LYS A 364 2.82 30.65 11.54
C LYS A 364 1.55 31.25 12.15
N LYS A 365 0.37 30.85 11.66
CA LYS A 365 -0.93 31.29 12.22
C LYS A 365 -1.28 30.57 13.52
N ILE A 366 -0.58 29.49 13.87
CA ILE A 366 -0.83 28.75 15.10
C ILE A 366 0.17 29.27 16.16
N PRO A 367 -0.30 29.99 17.21
CA PRO A 367 0.60 30.59 18.18
C PRO A 367 1.31 29.52 19.03
N PRO A 368 2.62 29.67 19.31
CA PRO A 368 3.35 28.77 20.21
C PRO A 368 2.84 28.89 21.65
N SER A 369 3.03 27.84 22.43
CA SER A 369 2.68 27.83 23.85
C SER A 369 3.64 28.69 24.66
N LYS A 370 3.10 29.44 25.61
CA LYS A 370 3.88 30.14 26.66
C LYS A 370 4.18 29.25 27.87
N VAL A 371 3.55 28.07 27.94
CA VAL A 371 3.74 27.09 29.01
C VAL A 371 4.77 26.06 28.53
N PRO A 372 5.87 25.85 29.27
CA PRO A 372 6.85 24.84 28.92
C PRO A 372 6.23 23.44 28.85
N PRO A 373 6.53 22.64 27.81
CA PRO A 373 6.05 21.28 27.71
C PRO A 373 6.68 20.37 28.79
N THR A 374 6.01 19.25 29.05
CA THR A 374 6.46 18.24 30.02
C THR A 374 6.96 16.98 29.31
N ALA A 375 7.58 16.06 30.03
CA ALA A 375 7.91 14.73 29.52
C ALA A 375 6.71 14.07 28.81
N GLY A 376 6.96 13.45 27.66
CA GLY A 376 5.96 12.77 26.84
C GLY A 376 5.08 13.70 26.00
N THR A 377 5.19 15.02 26.13
CA THR A 377 4.44 15.96 25.28
C THR A 377 4.90 15.83 23.82
N ILE A 378 3.94 15.81 22.89
CA ILE A 378 4.19 15.99 21.45
C ILE A 378 3.79 17.42 21.06
N ALA A 379 4.64 18.09 20.27
CA ALA A 379 4.41 19.46 19.81
C ALA A 379 4.84 19.64 18.36
N LEU A 380 4.16 20.52 17.62
CA LEU A 380 4.66 20.94 16.31
C LEU A 380 5.80 21.94 16.53
N LEU A 381 6.81 21.87 15.67
CA LEU A 381 7.88 22.86 15.60
C LEU A 381 7.52 23.88 14.53
N GLN A 382 7.43 25.15 14.93
CA GLN A 382 7.25 26.27 14.01
C GLN A 382 8.60 26.62 13.37
N ASP A 383 8.93 25.91 12.29
CA ASP A 383 10.17 26.04 11.50
C ASP A 383 9.84 26.06 10.00
N ASP A 384 10.18 27.18 9.34
CA ASP A 384 9.93 27.41 7.91
C ASP A 384 10.70 26.43 7.01
N SER A 385 11.81 25.88 7.49
CA SER A 385 12.62 24.94 6.72
C SER A 385 12.09 23.51 6.78
N ASN A 386 11.21 23.19 7.73
CA ASN A 386 10.64 21.85 7.93
C ASN A 386 9.15 21.95 8.30
N PRO A 387 8.27 22.37 7.36
CA PRO A 387 6.86 22.54 7.64
C PRO A 387 6.23 21.22 8.13
N GLY A 388 5.58 21.29 9.29
CA GLY A 388 4.95 20.11 9.89
C GLY A 388 5.88 19.21 10.67
N ALA A 389 7.14 19.58 10.89
CA ALA A 389 7.99 18.87 11.83
C ALA A 389 7.35 18.84 13.23
N PHE A 390 7.49 17.72 13.92
CA PHE A 390 7.05 17.57 15.30
C PHE A 390 8.20 17.17 16.22
N VAL A 391 8.03 17.42 17.50
CA VAL A 391 8.99 17.05 18.55
C VAL A 391 8.29 16.29 19.67
N ILE A 392 9.05 15.44 20.36
CA ILE A 392 8.60 14.74 21.58
C ILE A 392 9.60 15.03 22.70
N PHE A 393 9.09 15.49 23.84
CA PHE A 393 9.90 15.90 24.99
C PHE A 393 10.20 14.73 25.94
N LEU A 394 11.42 14.65 26.47
CA LEU A 394 11.77 13.76 27.60
C LEU A 394 11.56 14.41 28.97
N GLY A 395 11.52 15.74 29.00
CA GLY A 395 11.42 16.54 30.21
C GLY A 395 11.18 17.99 29.83
N SER A 396 11.03 18.84 30.83
CA SER A 396 10.83 20.26 30.56
C SER A 396 12.09 20.88 29.96
N PRO A 397 11.98 21.59 28.82
CA PRO A 397 13.10 22.28 28.21
C PRO A 397 13.53 23.46 29.11
N PRO A 398 14.82 23.80 29.15
CA PRO A 398 15.35 24.84 30.05
C PRO A 398 15.16 26.28 29.54
N VAL A 399 14.39 26.48 28.46
CA VAL A 399 14.16 27.78 27.83
C VAL A 399 12.67 28.10 27.79
N ASP A 400 12.36 29.35 28.14
CA ASP A 400 10.99 29.87 28.30
C ASP A 400 10.32 30.26 26.96
N ASN A 401 11.10 30.47 25.91
CA ASN A 401 10.61 30.89 24.58
C ASN A 401 10.86 29.82 23.55
N LEU A 402 9.86 28.96 23.33
CA LEU A 402 9.98 27.91 22.36
C LEU A 402 8.93 28.06 21.26
N ASN A 403 9.38 27.95 20.01
CA ASN A 403 8.56 27.87 18.80
C ASN A 403 7.83 26.52 18.71
N PHE A 404 7.32 26.01 19.84
CA PHE A 404 6.63 24.75 19.95
C PHE A 404 5.15 24.97 20.21
N ILE A 405 4.33 24.16 19.56
CA ILE A 405 2.88 24.15 19.70
C ILE A 405 2.48 22.77 20.23
N PRO A 406 2.42 22.58 21.57
CA PRO A 406 1.96 21.32 22.16
C PRO A 406 0.57 20.94 21.68
N PHE A 407 0.39 19.70 21.27
CA PHE A 407 -0.89 19.21 20.75
C PHE A 407 -1.22 17.77 21.18
N GLY A 408 -0.48 17.20 22.13
CA GLY A 408 -0.77 15.86 22.62
C GLY A 408 0.25 15.32 23.60
N LYS A 409 0.12 14.02 23.93
CA LYS A 409 1.02 13.26 24.79
C LYS A 409 1.17 11.81 24.33
N VAL A 410 2.34 11.23 24.61
CA VAL A 410 2.58 9.78 24.48
C VAL A 410 1.85 9.05 25.61
N ILE A 411 1.11 8.00 25.27
CA ILE A 411 0.24 7.26 26.20
C ILE A 411 0.57 5.77 26.30
N LYS A 412 1.35 5.21 25.37
CA LYS A 412 1.71 3.79 25.35
C LYS A 412 3.14 3.60 24.85
N ASN A 413 3.85 2.64 25.46
CA ASN A 413 5.25 2.31 25.19
C ASN A 413 6.19 3.54 25.19
N PRO A 414 6.16 4.41 26.23
CA PRO A 414 7.05 5.56 26.30
C PRO A 414 8.54 5.16 26.40
N ASP A 415 8.85 3.91 26.76
CA ASP A 415 10.21 3.36 26.76
C ASP A 415 10.87 3.37 25.37
N ILE A 416 10.08 3.34 24.29
CA ILE A 416 10.59 3.46 22.92
C ILE A 416 11.30 4.80 22.71
N LEU A 417 10.77 5.88 23.29
CA LEU A 417 11.44 7.19 23.25
C LEU A 417 12.82 7.10 23.90
N THR A 418 12.92 6.42 25.05
CA THR A 418 14.20 6.25 25.73
C THR A 418 15.21 5.49 24.86
N LYS A 419 14.76 4.47 24.11
CA LYS A 419 15.60 3.74 23.14
C LYS A 419 16.07 4.63 21.99
N ILE A 420 15.18 5.46 21.45
CA ILE A 420 15.52 6.44 20.40
C ILE A 420 16.59 7.41 20.92
N PHE A 421 16.39 7.99 22.10
CA PHE A 421 17.35 8.93 22.69
C PHE A 421 18.69 8.30 23.09
N ALA A 422 18.69 7.06 23.55
CA ALA A 422 19.90 6.31 23.89
C ALA A 422 20.68 5.83 22.64
N SER A 423 20.14 6.04 21.43
CA SER A 423 20.80 5.60 20.21
C SER A 423 22.11 6.38 19.98
N PRO A 424 23.19 5.72 19.53
CA PRO A 424 24.49 6.37 19.36
C PRO A 424 24.45 7.56 18.42
N ILE A 425 25.14 8.64 18.79
CA ILE A 425 25.25 9.87 18.00
C ILE A 425 26.70 10.19 17.61
N LYS A 426 26.88 10.88 16.48
CA LYS A 426 28.15 11.45 16.04
C LYS A 426 27.88 12.80 15.37
N ALA A 427 28.54 13.86 15.84
CA ALA A 427 28.35 15.22 15.33
C ALA A 427 26.86 15.64 15.23
N ASP A 428 26.14 15.49 16.35
CA ASP A 428 24.73 15.87 16.52
C ASP A 428 23.71 15.13 15.64
N ALA A 429 24.11 14.02 15.03
CA ALA A 429 23.23 13.13 14.28
C ALA A 429 23.31 11.69 14.81
N PHE A 430 22.21 10.93 14.69
CA PHE A 430 22.25 9.49 14.97
C PHE A 430 23.21 8.79 14.01
N ILE A 431 24.09 7.94 14.53
CA ILE A 431 25.03 7.15 13.71
C ILE A 431 24.26 6.24 12.75
N LYS A 432 23.16 5.66 13.24
CA LYS A 432 22.18 4.94 12.44
C LYS A 432 20.89 5.77 12.42
N PRO A 433 20.38 6.18 11.24
CA PRO A 433 19.08 6.82 11.14
C PRO A 433 17.98 5.96 11.77
N ILE A 434 17.01 6.62 12.39
CA ILE A 434 15.84 5.97 12.97
C ILE A 434 14.63 6.45 12.19
N ASP A 435 14.09 5.57 11.36
CA ASP A 435 13.01 5.93 10.46
C ASP A 435 11.65 5.86 11.17
N ILE A 436 10.78 6.78 10.79
CA ILE A 436 9.34 6.72 11.03
C ILE A 436 8.77 5.92 9.87
N LYS A 437 8.34 4.69 10.16
CA LYS A 437 7.73 3.82 9.15
C LYS A 437 6.40 4.42 8.71
N ARG A 438 5.51 4.66 9.68
CA ARG A 438 4.17 5.20 9.46
C ARG A 438 3.67 5.96 10.68
N VAL A 439 2.76 6.89 10.44
CA VAL A 439 1.93 7.50 11.49
C VAL A 439 0.48 7.23 11.13
N ILE A 440 -0.22 6.45 11.95
CA ILE A 440 -1.55 5.94 11.63
C ILE A 440 -2.53 6.39 12.70
N ARG A 441 -3.66 6.99 12.29
CA ARG A 441 -4.77 7.35 13.18
C ARG A 441 -5.52 6.08 13.60
N THR A 442 -5.76 5.87 14.89
CA THR A 442 -6.15 4.54 15.42
C THR A 442 -7.50 4.44 16.09
N GLU A 443 -8.26 5.53 16.22
CA GLU A 443 -9.60 5.53 16.82
C GLU A 443 -10.78 5.36 15.86
#